data_AF-A0A450VLN2-F1
#
_entry.id   AF-A0A450VLN2-F1
#
_cell.length_a   1.000
_cell.length_b   1.000
_cell.length_c   1.000
_cell.angle_alpha   90.00
_cell.angle_beta   90.00
_cell.angle_gamma   90.00
#
_symmetry.space_group_name_H-M   'P 1'
#
loop_
_entity.id
_entity.type
_entity.pdbx_description
1 polymer ?
#
loop_
_entity_poly.entity_id
_entity_poly.type
_entity_poly.pdbx_seq_one_letter_code
_entity_poly.pdbx_strand_id
1 'polypeptide(L)'
;MTRLIGQFRETGKIRDHRGPPAKPFAQRYTPTDVRLLAETDAPHRTLSGPTLGKLCERAYETFGDIGYQRLKKLSNGHLYNLRKSQTHRRIRGNVDKTRPGKIAMGEGRKPPPEGRPGFVRVDSVHQGDLDGIKGLHHINLVDEITQFQFIGSVERISGNFLLPVLEEALLEAFPFVVRGFHSDNGSEYINKRLAGLLGKLHIREFTKSRARRINDNARVESKNGSVLPKHLETVKVFLTFKVKNIIREFKSQVQQLDRC
;
A
#
# COMPACT_ATOMS: atom_id res chain seq x y z
N MET A 1 3.58 43.72 -44.91
CA MET A 1 4.16 42.51 -44.29
C MET A 1 3.45 42.27 -42.96
N THR A 2 2.78 41.13 -42.76
CA THR A 2 1.89 40.91 -41.60
C THR A 2 2.67 40.79 -40.29
N ARG A 3 2.14 41.39 -39.21
CA ARG A 3 2.76 41.52 -37.88
C ARG A 3 3.40 40.23 -37.34
N LEU A 4 2.77 39.08 -37.58
CA LEU A 4 3.25 37.77 -37.11
C LEU A 4 4.48 37.27 -37.90
N ILE A 5 4.55 37.58 -39.20
CA ILE A 5 5.70 37.24 -40.06
C ILE A 5 6.91 38.10 -39.65
N GLY A 6 6.70 39.39 -39.35
CA GLY A 6 7.75 40.26 -38.81
C GLY A 6 8.30 39.74 -37.48
N GLN A 7 7.40 39.44 -36.53
CA GLN A 7 7.77 38.92 -35.20
C GLN A 7 8.60 37.62 -35.28
N PHE A 8 8.23 36.71 -36.18
CA PHE A 8 8.97 35.46 -36.38
C PHE A 8 10.34 35.69 -37.01
N ARG A 9 10.46 36.60 -37.98
CA ARG A 9 11.76 36.90 -38.61
C ARG A 9 12.75 37.55 -37.65
N GLU A 10 12.28 38.37 -36.72
CA GLU A 10 13.15 39.07 -35.75
C GLU A 10 13.52 38.21 -34.54
N THR A 11 12.58 37.41 -34.03
CA THR A 11 12.76 36.73 -32.73
C THR A 11 12.73 35.21 -32.81
N GLY A 12 12.44 34.64 -33.98
CA GLY A 12 12.23 33.20 -34.19
C GLY A 12 11.01 32.64 -33.46
N LYS A 13 10.17 33.49 -32.86
CA LYS A 13 9.05 33.09 -32.01
C LYS A 13 7.82 33.96 -32.30
N ILE A 14 6.65 33.33 -32.33
CA ILE A 14 5.36 34.04 -32.42
C ILE A 14 4.73 34.04 -31.02
N ARG A 15 4.26 35.20 -30.56
CA ARG A 15 3.55 35.32 -29.27
C ARG A 15 2.17 35.94 -29.48
N ASP A 16 1.12 35.25 -29.03
CA ASP A 16 -0.21 35.83 -28.96
C ASP A 16 -0.35 36.68 -27.69
N HIS A 17 -0.56 37.98 -27.87
CA HIS A 17 -0.70 38.96 -26.80
C HIS A 17 -2.10 39.00 -26.18
N ARG A 18 -3.08 38.27 -26.73
CA ARG A 18 -4.47 38.29 -26.25
C ARG A 18 -4.67 37.57 -24.92
N GLY A 19 -3.73 36.74 -24.50
CA GLY A 19 -3.83 35.95 -23.27
C GLY A 19 -5.01 34.96 -23.30
N PRO A 20 -5.08 34.03 -22.33
CA PRO A 20 -6.26 33.18 -22.18
C PRO A 20 -7.50 34.03 -21.77
N PRO A 21 -8.71 33.72 -22.28
CA PRO A 21 -9.93 34.42 -21.88
C PRO A 21 -10.13 34.34 -20.36
N ALA A 22 -10.57 35.42 -19.72
CA ALA A 22 -10.74 35.48 -18.26
C ALA A 22 -11.71 34.41 -17.71
N LYS A 23 -12.71 33.97 -18.50
CA LYS A 23 -13.66 32.89 -18.18
C LYS A 23 -14.06 32.13 -19.46
N PRO A 24 -13.30 31.12 -19.90
CA PRO A 24 -13.52 30.52 -21.21
C PRO A 24 -14.81 29.67 -21.27
N PHE A 25 -15.28 29.10 -20.14
CA PHE A 25 -16.53 28.31 -20.07
C PHE A 25 -17.17 28.34 -18.67
N ALA A 26 -18.50 28.23 -18.60
CA ALA A 26 -19.22 28.06 -17.35
C ALA A 26 -18.95 26.66 -16.75
N GLN A 27 -18.46 26.60 -15.52
CA GLN A 27 -18.21 25.34 -14.83
C GLN A 27 -19.49 24.83 -14.18
N ARG A 28 -19.98 23.67 -14.63
CA ARG A 28 -21.17 23.01 -14.07
C ARG A 28 -20.90 22.33 -12.72
N TYR A 29 -19.70 21.81 -12.53
CA TYR A 29 -19.29 21.15 -11.28
C TYR A 29 -18.28 22.04 -10.56
N THR A 30 -18.60 22.32 -9.30
CA THR A 30 -17.83 23.19 -8.41
C THR A 30 -16.74 22.40 -7.70
N PRO A 31 -15.75 23.07 -7.11
CA PRO A 31 -14.77 22.41 -6.25
C PRO A 31 -15.42 21.59 -5.12
N THR A 32 -16.53 22.06 -4.56
CA THR A 32 -17.29 21.35 -3.52
C THR A 32 -17.84 20.01 -4.03
N ASP A 33 -18.39 20.00 -5.25
CA ASP A 33 -18.89 18.75 -5.86
C ASP A 33 -17.74 17.75 -6.10
N VAL A 34 -16.55 18.23 -6.43
CA VAL A 34 -15.35 17.40 -6.60
C VAL A 34 -14.87 16.80 -5.27
N ARG A 35 -15.00 17.53 -4.15
CA ARG A 35 -14.69 17.02 -2.81
C ARG A 35 -15.66 15.92 -2.40
N LEU A 36 -16.95 16.20 -2.55
CA LEU A 36 -18.00 15.24 -2.22
C LEU A 36 -17.88 13.95 -3.05
N LEU A 37 -17.54 14.08 -4.34
CA LEU A 37 -17.23 12.93 -5.20
C LEU A 37 -16.03 12.12 -4.67
N ALA A 38 -14.96 12.79 -4.25
CA ALA A 38 -13.75 12.16 -3.71
C ALA A 38 -14.02 11.43 -2.38
N GLU A 39 -14.85 12.01 -1.51
CA GLU A 39 -15.30 11.43 -0.25
C GLU A 39 -16.17 10.19 -0.49
N THR A 40 -17.10 10.26 -1.45
CA THR A 40 -17.93 9.12 -1.86
C THR A 40 -17.09 7.97 -2.41
N ASP A 41 -16.03 8.26 -3.17
CA ASP A 41 -15.11 7.26 -3.73
C ASP A 41 -14.15 6.65 -2.68
N ALA A 42 -13.93 7.33 -1.54
CA ALA A 42 -12.95 6.94 -0.53
C ALA A 42 -13.18 5.55 0.09
N PRO A 43 -14.38 5.21 0.60
CA PRO A 43 -14.63 3.91 1.23
C PRO A 43 -14.57 2.73 0.26
N HIS A 44 -14.67 2.97 -1.04
CA HIS A 44 -14.94 1.91 -2.02
C HIS A 44 -13.75 1.54 -2.92
N ARG A 45 -12.52 1.96 -2.59
CA ARG A 45 -11.27 1.64 -3.32
C ARG A 45 -11.38 1.84 -4.85
N THR A 46 -12.20 2.81 -5.27
CA THR A 46 -12.59 3.19 -6.65
C THR A 46 -13.75 2.37 -7.22
N LEU A 47 -14.97 2.90 -7.14
CA LEU A 47 -16.14 2.31 -7.79
C LEU A 47 -16.09 2.45 -9.31
N SER A 48 -16.75 1.52 -10.00
CA SER A 48 -17.07 1.71 -11.41
C SER A 48 -17.91 2.99 -11.59
N GLY A 49 -17.70 3.71 -12.70
CA GLY A 49 -18.45 4.95 -13.00
C GLY A 49 -19.97 4.80 -12.86
N PRO A 50 -20.60 3.73 -13.40
CA PRO A 50 -22.02 3.47 -13.23
C PRO A 50 -22.45 3.29 -11.77
N THR A 51 -21.67 2.56 -10.97
CA THR A 51 -21.99 2.32 -9.56
C THR A 51 -21.94 3.62 -8.74
N LEU A 52 -20.92 4.44 -8.97
CA LEU A 52 -20.80 5.74 -8.30
C LEU A 52 -21.93 6.68 -8.71
N GLY A 53 -22.31 6.70 -10.00
CA GLY A 53 -23.46 7.46 -10.49
C GLY A 53 -24.75 7.08 -9.75
N LYS A 54 -24.99 5.78 -9.54
CA LYS A 54 -26.16 5.28 -8.78
C LYS A 54 -26.12 5.64 -7.29
N LEU A 55 -24.95 5.67 -6.67
CA LEU A 55 -24.83 6.15 -5.29
C LEU A 55 -25.14 7.64 -5.17
N CYS A 56 -24.58 8.46 -6.06
CA CYS A 56 -24.88 9.90 -6.10
C CYS A 56 -26.37 10.18 -6.36
N GLU A 57 -27.01 9.39 -7.24
CA GLU A 57 -28.44 9.47 -7.49
C GLU A 57 -29.25 9.15 -6.23
N ARG A 58 -28.96 8.02 -5.56
CA ARG A 58 -29.65 7.62 -4.32
C ARG A 58 -29.41 8.59 -3.17
N ALA A 59 -28.20 9.12 -3.01
CA ALA A 59 -27.87 10.12 -1.99
C ALA A 59 -28.80 11.34 -2.08
N TYR A 60 -29.10 11.81 -3.30
CA TYR A 60 -30.02 12.92 -3.49
C TYR A 60 -31.50 12.50 -3.43
N GLU A 61 -31.91 11.48 -4.20
CA GLU A 61 -33.33 11.14 -4.37
C GLU A 61 -33.92 10.40 -3.17
N THR A 62 -33.13 9.52 -2.55
CA THR A 62 -33.60 8.67 -1.45
C THR A 62 -33.30 9.32 -0.09
N PHE A 63 -32.11 9.90 0.06
CA PHE A 63 -31.65 10.45 1.34
C PHE A 63 -31.75 11.98 1.44
N GLY A 64 -32.15 12.66 0.36
CA GLY A 64 -32.38 14.11 0.37
C GLY A 64 -31.11 14.96 0.50
N ASP A 65 -29.92 14.37 0.30
CA ASP A 65 -28.66 15.10 0.46
C ASP A 65 -28.45 16.07 -0.70
N ILE A 66 -28.73 17.34 -0.44
CA ILE A 66 -28.65 18.45 -1.39
C ILE A 66 -27.26 18.62 -2.01
N GLY A 67 -26.19 18.14 -1.35
CA GLY A 67 -24.83 18.17 -1.88
C GLY A 67 -24.69 17.39 -3.19
N TYR A 68 -25.48 16.33 -3.36
CA TYR A 68 -25.44 15.46 -4.54
C TYR A 68 -26.33 15.94 -5.70
N GLN A 69 -27.05 17.05 -5.55
CA GLN A 69 -28.00 17.55 -6.57
C GLN A 69 -27.37 17.67 -7.97
N ARG A 70 -26.14 18.19 -8.04
CA ARG A 70 -25.38 18.31 -9.31
C ARG A 70 -24.76 16.98 -9.73
N LEU A 71 -24.28 16.18 -8.78
CA LEU A 71 -23.61 14.90 -9.01
C LEU A 71 -24.57 13.80 -9.49
N LYS A 72 -25.86 13.87 -9.16
CA LYS A 72 -26.90 12.94 -9.67
C LYS A 72 -26.94 12.91 -11.22
N LYS A 73 -26.70 14.05 -11.87
CA LYS A 73 -26.73 14.16 -13.35
C LYS A 73 -25.35 13.96 -14.00
N LEU A 74 -24.38 13.42 -13.27
CA LEU A 74 -23.01 13.24 -13.72
C LEU A 74 -22.93 12.11 -14.74
N SER A 75 -22.39 12.39 -15.94
CA SER A 75 -22.10 11.36 -16.92
C SER A 75 -20.79 10.63 -16.58
N ASN A 76 -20.67 9.37 -16.99
CA ASN A 76 -19.46 8.58 -16.78
C ASN A 76 -18.20 9.25 -17.35
N GLY A 77 -18.28 9.87 -18.53
CA GLY A 77 -17.14 10.60 -19.11
C GLY A 77 -16.74 11.80 -18.26
N HIS A 78 -17.71 12.55 -17.74
CA HIS A 78 -17.42 13.71 -16.90
C HIS A 78 -16.92 13.30 -15.50
N LEU A 79 -17.41 12.19 -14.96
CA LEU A 79 -16.90 11.57 -13.74
C LEU A 79 -15.40 11.29 -13.83
N TYR A 80 -14.93 10.67 -14.92
CA TYR A 80 -13.50 10.42 -15.10
C TYR A 80 -12.69 11.70 -15.29
N ASN A 81 -13.28 12.75 -15.87
CA ASN A 81 -12.65 14.07 -15.94
C ASN A 81 -12.48 14.71 -14.56
N LEU A 82 -13.52 14.64 -13.72
CA LEU A 82 -13.47 15.13 -12.33
C LEU A 82 -12.46 14.33 -11.50
N ARG A 83 -12.38 13.00 -11.67
CA ARG A 83 -11.38 12.15 -11.02
C ARG A 83 -9.93 12.52 -11.39
N LYS A 84 -9.73 13.04 -12.60
CA LYS A 84 -8.41 13.53 -13.08
C LYS A 84 -8.07 14.93 -12.59
N SER A 85 -9.03 15.68 -12.04
CA SER A 85 -8.80 17.06 -11.56
C SER A 85 -7.78 17.10 -10.41
N GLN A 86 -7.05 18.22 -10.29
CA GLN A 86 -6.09 18.39 -9.19
C GLN A 86 -6.77 18.34 -7.82
N THR A 87 -7.96 18.93 -7.67
CA THR A 87 -8.71 18.92 -6.40
C THR A 87 -9.04 17.49 -5.98
N HIS A 88 -9.57 16.68 -6.89
CA HIS A 88 -9.83 15.26 -6.63
C HIS A 88 -8.54 14.52 -6.30
N ARG A 89 -7.48 14.70 -7.12
CA ARG A 89 -6.17 14.07 -6.89
C ARG A 89 -5.44 14.54 -5.64
N ARG A 90 -5.74 15.71 -5.05
CA ARG A 90 -5.15 16.12 -3.77
C ARG A 90 -5.84 15.43 -2.59
N ILE A 91 -7.12 15.15 -2.72
CA ILE A 91 -7.94 14.48 -1.69
C ILE A 91 -7.77 12.96 -1.77
N ARG A 92 -7.80 12.41 -2.99
CA ARG A 92 -7.56 10.98 -3.30
C ARG A 92 -6.10 10.66 -3.61
N GLY A 93 -5.22 11.67 -3.55
CA GLY A 93 -3.82 11.51 -3.89
C GLY A 93 -3.20 10.49 -2.97
N ASN A 94 -2.93 9.31 -3.51
CA ASN A 94 -1.75 8.59 -3.08
C ASN A 94 -0.61 9.62 -3.13
N VAL A 95 0.05 9.82 -1.99
CA VAL A 95 1.46 10.20 -2.00
C VAL A 95 2.08 9.23 -3.00
N ASP A 96 2.56 9.74 -4.13
CA ASP A 96 3.34 8.91 -5.05
C ASP A 96 4.38 8.22 -4.17
N LYS A 97 4.26 6.90 -3.98
CA LYS A 97 5.31 6.14 -3.33
C LYS A 97 6.56 6.52 -4.10
N THR A 98 7.54 7.05 -3.38
CA THR A 98 8.85 7.43 -3.89
C THR A 98 9.24 6.39 -4.91
N ARG A 99 9.39 6.78 -6.19
CA ARG A 99 9.87 5.85 -7.22
C ARG A 99 11.10 5.17 -6.63
N PRO A 100 11.11 3.85 -6.40
CA PRO A 100 12.23 3.23 -5.75
C PRO A 100 13.44 3.54 -6.64
N GLY A 101 14.41 4.29 -6.09
CA GLY A 101 15.70 4.38 -6.72
C GLY A 101 16.19 2.96 -6.98
N LYS A 102 17.03 2.75 -8.00
CA LYS A 102 17.76 1.49 -8.16
C LYS A 102 18.70 1.33 -6.94
N ILE A 103 18.14 0.89 -5.82
CA ILE A 103 18.87 0.51 -4.65
C ILE A 103 19.33 -0.92 -4.95
N ALA A 104 20.65 -1.08 -5.09
CA ALA A 104 21.33 -2.38 -5.22
C ALA A 104 21.34 -3.15 -3.88
N MET A 105 20.20 -3.16 -3.18
CA MET A 105 20.00 -3.91 -1.94
C MET A 105 18.94 -4.96 -2.21
N GLY A 106 19.25 -6.21 -1.86
CA GLY A 106 18.45 -7.38 -2.18
C GLY A 106 18.69 -7.89 -3.61
N GLU A 107 19.08 -9.15 -3.74
CA GLU A 107 19.22 -9.80 -5.05
C GLU A 107 17.84 -10.08 -5.65
N GLY A 108 17.63 -9.72 -6.92
CA GLY A 108 16.41 -9.98 -7.66
C GLY A 108 16.29 -11.45 -8.04
N ARG A 109 15.97 -12.31 -7.07
CA ARG A 109 15.96 -13.77 -7.20
C ARG A 109 14.83 -14.34 -6.36
N LYS A 110 14.22 -15.43 -6.83
CA LYS A 110 13.33 -16.26 -6.01
C LYS A 110 14.17 -16.90 -4.89
N PRO A 111 13.70 -16.92 -3.62
CA PRO A 111 14.46 -17.53 -2.54
C PRO A 111 14.68 -19.03 -2.85
N PRO A 112 15.90 -19.56 -2.68
CA PRO A 112 16.21 -20.97 -2.83
C PRO A 112 16.12 -21.65 -1.46
N PRO A 113 14.96 -22.20 -1.03
CA PRO A 113 14.86 -22.78 0.30
C PRO A 113 15.69 -24.06 0.49
N GLU A 114 16.24 -24.63 -0.59
CA GLU A 114 17.06 -25.86 -0.57
C GLU A 114 16.43 -27.01 0.23
N GLY A 115 15.09 -27.05 0.28
CA GLY A 115 14.32 -28.06 1.02
C GLY A 115 14.36 -27.93 2.54
N ARG A 116 14.87 -26.83 3.11
CA ARG A 116 15.02 -26.64 4.57
C ARG A 116 14.31 -25.37 5.10
N PRO A 117 13.86 -25.38 6.37
CA PRO A 117 13.30 -24.20 7.02
C PRO A 117 14.33 -23.06 7.18
N GLY A 118 13.83 -21.85 7.37
CA GLY A 118 14.62 -20.64 7.62
C GLY A 118 14.63 -19.65 6.45
N PHE A 119 13.76 -19.81 5.46
CA PHE A 119 13.64 -18.89 4.33
C PHE A 119 12.29 -18.19 4.41
N VAL A 120 12.28 -17.00 4.99
CA VAL A 120 11.05 -16.28 5.30
C VAL A 120 10.70 -15.29 4.19
N ARG A 121 9.42 -15.26 3.82
CA ARG A 121 8.82 -14.21 3.00
C ARG A 121 8.08 -13.23 3.88
N VAL A 122 8.28 -11.94 3.64
CA VAL A 122 7.54 -10.88 4.32
C VAL A 122 6.56 -10.19 3.37
N ASP A 123 5.40 -9.83 3.90
CA ASP A 123 4.47 -8.92 3.26
C ASP A 123 3.75 -8.09 4.33
N SER A 124 3.23 -6.93 3.94
CA SER A 124 2.46 -6.06 4.84
C SER A 124 1.09 -5.72 4.27
N VAL A 125 0.07 -5.82 5.11
CA VAL A 125 -1.32 -5.53 4.75
C VAL A 125 -1.85 -4.41 5.62
N HIS A 126 -2.47 -3.42 4.98
CA HIS A 126 -3.20 -2.37 5.68
C HIS A 126 -4.60 -2.86 6.04
N GLN A 127 -4.98 -2.78 7.32
CA GLN A 127 -6.32 -3.15 7.79
C GLN A 127 -7.41 -2.30 7.13
N GLY A 128 -7.06 -1.10 6.67
CA GLY A 128 -7.99 -0.11 6.15
C GLY A 128 -8.29 0.95 7.21
N ASP A 129 -8.66 2.14 6.75
CA ASP A 129 -9.03 3.23 7.64
C ASP A 129 -10.52 3.13 7.98
N LEU A 130 -10.87 3.38 9.24
CA LEU A 130 -12.26 3.38 9.71
C LEU A 130 -12.58 4.77 10.27
N ASP A 131 -13.62 5.41 9.73
CA ASP A 131 -14.09 6.73 10.17
C ASP A 131 -12.99 7.81 10.23
N GLY A 132 -12.04 7.74 9.29
CA GLY A 132 -10.90 8.66 9.20
C GLY A 132 -9.74 8.35 10.16
N ILE A 133 -9.88 7.33 11.01
CA ILE A 133 -8.80 6.82 11.86
C ILE A 133 -7.98 5.82 11.04
N LYS A 134 -6.67 6.03 11.00
CA LYS A 134 -5.76 5.12 10.29
C LYS A 134 -5.75 3.76 10.95
N GLY A 135 -6.02 2.73 10.15
CA GLY A 135 -5.91 1.33 10.60
C GLY A 135 -4.47 0.92 10.84
N LEU A 136 -4.30 -0.22 11.51
CA LEU A 136 -2.98 -0.82 11.69
C LEU A 136 -2.47 -1.44 10.39
N HIS A 137 -1.15 -1.54 10.28
CA HIS A 137 -0.48 -2.36 9.30
C HIS A 137 -0.10 -3.69 9.93
N HIS A 138 -0.54 -4.79 9.34
CA HIS A 138 -0.12 -6.14 9.71
C HIS A 138 1.10 -6.54 8.90
N ILE A 139 2.14 -7.00 9.57
CA ILE A 139 3.35 -7.55 8.98
C ILE A 139 3.25 -9.06 9.11
N ASN A 140 3.31 -9.77 7.99
CA ASN A 140 3.26 -11.21 7.97
C ASN A 140 4.59 -11.78 7.49
N LEU A 141 5.22 -12.64 8.30
CA LEU A 141 6.38 -13.42 7.92
C LEU A 141 6.00 -14.89 7.82
N VAL A 142 6.31 -15.52 6.69
CA VAL A 142 5.97 -16.92 6.41
C VAL A 142 7.21 -17.66 5.94
N ASP A 143 7.56 -18.76 6.61
CA ASP A 143 8.62 -19.66 6.14
C ASP A 143 8.17 -20.48 4.92
N GLU A 144 9.05 -20.60 3.93
CA GLU A 144 8.75 -21.24 2.65
C GLU A 144 8.45 -22.74 2.77
N ILE A 145 9.10 -23.47 3.68
CA ILE A 145 8.94 -24.93 3.76
C ILE A 145 7.86 -25.30 4.76
N THR A 146 8.03 -24.88 6.01
CA THR A 146 7.16 -25.24 7.14
C THR A 146 5.83 -24.52 7.10
N GLN A 147 5.73 -23.40 6.37
CA GLN A 147 4.61 -22.48 6.43
C GLN A 147 4.38 -21.91 7.84
N PHE A 148 5.34 -22.02 8.76
CA PHE A 148 5.30 -21.33 10.04
C PHE A 148 5.13 -19.83 9.81
N GLN A 149 4.30 -19.20 10.63
CA GLN A 149 3.84 -17.84 10.43
C GLN A 149 4.01 -17.00 11.68
N PHE A 150 4.52 -15.79 11.49
CA PHE A 150 4.46 -14.72 12.48
C PHE A 150 3.65 -13.56 11.91
N ILE A 151 2.71 -13.04 12.70
CA ILE A 151 1.95 -11.82 12.38
C ILE A 151 2.23 -10.79 13.46
N GLY A 152 2.78 -9.65 13.06
CA GLY A 152 2.89 -8.46 13.91
C GLY A 152 1.98 -7.36 13.41
N SER A 153 1.67 -6.38 14.26
CA SER A 153 0.96 -5.17 13.83
C SER A 153 1.72 -3.93 14.23
N VAL A 154 1.70 -2.92 13.38
CA VAL A 154 2.34 -1.63 13.59
C VAL A 154 1.41 -0.51 13.19
N GLU A 155 1.48 0.61 13.90
CA GLU A 155 0.64 1.77 13.60
C GLU A 155 0.97 2.42 12.25
N ARG A 156 2.22 2.29 11.80
CA ARG A 156 2.71 2.93 10.58
C ARG A 156 3.69 2.05 9.83
N ILE A 157 3.57 2.00 8.51
CA ILE A 157 4.52 1.34 7.63
C ILE A 157 5.77 2.21 7.39
N SER A 158 6.59 2.35 8.44
CA SER A 158 7.90 2.98 8.34
C SER A 158 8.96 2.21 9.13
N GLY A 159 10.23 2.33 8.74
CA GLY A 159 11.32 1.57 9.35
C GLY A 159 11.43 1.71 10.87
N ASN A 160 10.99 2.83 11.46
CA ASN A 160 11.00 3.00 12.93
C ASN A 160 10.04 2.04 13.64
N PHE A 161 8.91 1.71 13.03
CA PHE A 161 7.91 0.83 13.62
C PHE A 161 8.11 -0.62 13.18
N LEU A 162 8.54 -0.82 11.93
CA LEU A 162 8.80 -2.14 11.35
C LEU A 162 10.01 -2.85 11.98
N LEU A 163 11.15 -2.16 12.12
CA LEU A 163 12.40 -2.83 12.49
C LEU A 163 12.36 -3.51 13.86
N PRO A 164 11.79 -2.90 14.93
CA PRO A 164 11.69 -3.58 16.22
C PRO A 164 10.86 -4.87 16.14
N VAL A 165 9.74 -4.83 15.41
CA VAL A 165 8.87 -6.01 15.23
C VAL A 165 9.57 -7.10 14.41
N LEU A 166 10.29 -6.71 13.36
CA LEU A 166 11.08 -7.64 12.55
C LEU A 166 12.23 -8.25 13.35
N GLU A 167 12.95 -7.45 14.13
CA GLU A 167 14.05 -7.92 14.97
C GLU A 167 13.56 -8.95 15.99
N GLU A 168 12.48 -8.65 16.71
CA GLU A 168 11.87 -9.58 17.66
C GLU A 168 11.39 -10.86 16.98
N ALA A 169 10.69 -10.74 15.85
CA ALA A 169 10.20 -11.90 15.10
C ALA A 169 11.37 -12.81 14.66
N LEU A 170 12.42 -12.22 14.08
CA LEU A 170 13.54 -12.96 13.51
C LEU A 170 14.45 -13.59 14.58
N LEU A 171 14.52 -13.00 15.78
CA LEU A 171 15.30 -13.54 16.91
C LEU A 171 14.53 -14.60 17.69
N GLU A 172 13.25 -14.35 17.98
CA GLU A 172 12.53 -15.10 19.01
C GLU A 172 11.39 -15.94 18.48
N ALA A 173 10.66 -15.49 17.46
CA ALA A 173 9.39 -16.12 17.08
C ALA A 173 9.56 -17.44 16.32
N PHE A 174 10.56 -17.55 15.45
CA PHE A 174 10.77 -18.76 14.67
C PHE A 174 11.45 -19.85 15.53
N PRO A 175 10.95 -21.10 15.52
CA PRO A 175 11.57 -22.21 16.24
C PRO A 175 12.84 -22.76 15.53
N PHE A 176 13.36 -22.05 14.54
CA PHE A 176 14.51 -22.42 13.72
C PHE A 176 15.28 -21.17 13.30
N VAL A 177 16.54 -21.36 12.88
CA VAL A 177 17.41 -20.27 12.42
C VAL A 177 16.88 -19.70 11.10
N VAL A 178 16.61 -18.40 11.07
CA VAL A 178 16.31 -17.68 9.83
C VAL A 178 17.61 -17.44 9.06
N ARG A 179 17.66 -17.90 7.81
CA ARG A 179 18.81 -17.89 6.90
C ARG A 179 18.61 -16.92 5.75
N GLY A 180 17.38 -16.81 5.28
CA GLY A 180 17.00 -15.96 4.17
C GLY A 180 15.76 -15.14 4.46
N PHE A 181 15.78 -13.91 3.97
CA PHE A 181 14.70 -12.94 4.05
C PHE A 181 14.35 -12.48 2.64
N HIS A 182 13.08 -12.67 2.25
CA HIS A 182 12.57 -12.29 0.95
C HIS A 182 11.43 -11.30 1.10
N SER A 183 11.49 -10.18 0.38
CA SER A 183 10.42 -9.19 0.34
C SER A 183 9.98 -8.90 -1.10
N ASP A 184 8.87 -8.20 -1.24
CA ASP A 184 8.58 -7.49 -2.47
C ASP A 184 9.53 -6.28 -2.66
N ASN A 185 9.26 -5.44 -3.67
CA ASN A 185 10.07 -4.24 -3.92
C ASN A 185 9.59 -3.01 -3.12
N GLY A 186 8.84 -3.20 -2.03
CA GLY A 186 8.39 -2.15 -1.13
C GLY A 186 9.57 -1.41 -0.49
N SER A 187 9.49 -0.07 -0.43
CA SER A 187 10.54 0.76 0.17
C SER A 187 10.66 0.57 1.69
N GLU A 188 9.59 0.09 2.31
CA GLU A 188 9.54 -0.39 3.70
C GLU A 188 10.54 -1.51 3.98
N TYR A 189 10.85 -2.36 2.98
CA TYR A 189 11.79 -3.48 3.11
C TYR A 189 13.10 -3.22 2.36
N ILE A 190 13.07 -2.55 1.20
CA ILE A 190 14.27 -2.24 0.43
C ILE A 190 14.93 -0.95 0.94
N ASN A 191 15.57 -1.02 2.12
CA ASN A 191 16.31 0.10 2.71
C ASN A 191 17.55 -0.34 3.52
N LYS A 192 18.48 0.62 3.72
CA LYS A 192 19.77 0.37 4.42
C LYS A 192 19.60 -0.08 5.87
N ARG A 193 18.53 0.34 6.56
CA ARG A 193 18.33 -0.01 7.97
C ARG A 193 17.93 -1.47 8.12
N LEU A 194 17.04 -1.96 7.26
CA LEU A 194 16.71 -3.38 7.23
C LEU A 194 17.92 -4.22 6.83
N ALA A 195 18.65 -3.82 5.79
CA ALA A 195 19.89 -4.51 5.40
C ALA A 195 20.90 -4.58 6.56
N GLY A 196 21.06 -3.49 7.32
CA GLY A 196 21.89 -3.47 8.52
C GLY A 196 21.39 -4.39 9.63
N LEU A 197 20.08 -4.46 9.87
CA LEU A 197 19.48 -5.40 10.83
C LEU A 197 19.74 -6.85 10.42
N LEU A 198 19.45 -7.21 9.17
CA LEU A 198 19.70 -8.57 8.66
C LEU A 198 21.18 -8.96 8.76
N GLY A 199 22.09 -8.03 8.48
CA GLY A 199 23.52 -8.22 8.67
C GLY A 199 23.91 -8.50 10.12
N LYS A 200 23.36 -7.74 11.08
CA LYS A 200 23.57 -7.98 12.53
C LYS A 200 23.06 -9.34 12.98
N LEU A 201 21.94 -9.77 12.41
CA LEU A 201 21.32 -11.08 12.68
C LEU A 201 21.98 -12.24 11.90
N HIS A 202 23.04 -11.97 11.13
CA HIS A 202 23.75 -12.94 10.30
C HIS A 202 22.84 -13.65 9.27
N ILE A 203 21.76 -12.99 8.84
CA ILE A 203 20.87 -13.48 7.78
C ILE A 203 21.55 -13.17 6.44
N ARG A 204 22.13 -14.20 5.82
CA ARG A 204 23.03 -14.07 4.66
C ARG A 204 22.29 -13.80 3.36
N GLU A 205 21.06 -14.29 3.24
CA GLU A 205 20.29 -14.16 2.00
C GLU A 205 19.22 -13.07 2.14
N PHE A 206 19.48 -11.90 1.56
CA PHE A 206 18.45 -10.89 1.37
C PHE A 206 18.07 -10.83 -0.12
N THR A 207 16.84 -11.25 -0.43
CA THR A 207 16.34 -11.32 -1.81
C THR A 207 15.07 -10.51 -1.98
N LYS A 208 14.76 -10.14 -3.22
CA LYS A 208 13.54 -9.41 -3.56
C LYS A 208 12.89 -9.92 -4.83
N SER A 209 11.58 -9.72 -4.95
CA SER A 209 10.83 -10.08 -6.15
C SER A 209 11.45 -9.52 -7.42
N ARG A 210 11.53 -10.33 -8.47
CA ARG A 210 12.04 -9.89 -9.77
C ARG A 210 11.07 -8.88 -10.39
N ALA A 211 11.63 -7.95 -11.16
CA ALA A 211 10.81 -6.97 -11.88
C ALA A 211 9.79 -7.69 -12.77
N ARG A 212 8.51 -7.28 -12.68
CA ARG A 212 7.38 -7.81 -13.47
C ARG A 212 7.09 -9.30 -13.23
N ARG A 213 7.45 -9.86 -12.07
CA ARG A 213 7.08 -11.23 -11.66
C ARG A 213 6.21 -11.17 -10.41
N ILE A 214 4.93 -11.47 -10.59
CA ILE A 214 3.91 -11.43 -9.51
C ILE A 214 4.04 -12.65 -8.59
N ASN A 215 4.51 -13.78 -9.12
CA ASN A 215 4.50 -15.05 -8.39
C ASN A 215 5.66 -15.22 -7.38
N ASP A 216 6.61 -14.29 -7.31
CA ASP A 216 7.79 -14.44 -6.43
C ASP A 216 7.40 -14.35 -4.94
N ASN A 217 6.29 -13.65 -4.61
CA ASN A 217 5.76 -13.50 -3.25
C ASN A 217 4.36 -14.12 -3.03
N ALA A 218 3.81 -14.84 -4.02
CA ALA A 218 2.40 -15.27 -4.01
C ALA A 218 1.96 -16.12 -2.80
N ARG A 219 2.86 -16.88 -2.17
CA ARG A 219 2.50 -17.70 -0.99
C ARG A 219 2.16 -16.87 0.23
N VAL A 220 2.93 -15.80 0.51
CA VAL A 220 2.63 -14.93 1.66
C VAL A 220 1.39 -14.08 1.37
N GLU A 221 1.19 -13.64 0.11
CA GLU A 221 -0.02 -12.93 -0.32
C GLU A 221 -1.28 -13.80 -0.20
N SER A 222 -1.21 -15.07 -0.63
CA SER A 222 -2.32 -16.03 -0.49
C SER A 222 -2.62 -16.33 0.98
N LYS A 223 -1.59 -16.43 1.81
CA LYS A 223 -1.75 -16.65 3.24
C LYS A 223 -2.34 -15.40 3.93
N ASN A 224 -1.97 -14.21 3.50
CA ASN A 224 -2.59 -12.95 3.94
C ASN A 224 -4.09 -12.95 3.67
N GLY A 225 -4.52 -13.33 2.46
CA GLY A 225 -5.93 -13.37 2.09
C GLY A 225 -6.79 -14.39 2.87
N SER A 226 -6.18 -15.47 3.37
CA SER A 226 -6.89 -16.55 4.06
C SER A 226 -6.83 -16.47 5.59
N VAL A 227 -5.74 -15.92 6.13
CA VAL A 227 -5.43 -15.93 7.56
C VAL A 227 -5.78 -14.58 8.20
N LEU A 228 -5.36 -13.45 7.62
CA LEU A 228 -5.53 -12.15 8.27
C LEU A 228 -7.00 -11.82 8.57
N PRO A 229 -7.99 -12.02 7.67
CA PRO A 229 -9.39 -11.75 8.00
C PRO A 229 -9.90 -12.52 9.24
N LYS A 230 -9.43 -13.76 9.45
CA LYS A 230 -9.83 -14.59 10.59
C LYS A 230 -9.20 -14.14 11.90
N HIS A 231 -7.94 -13.70 11.87
CA HIS A 231 -7.27 -13.16 13.06
C HIS A 231 -7.73 -11.73 13.38
N LEU A 232 -8.18 -10.96 12.38
CA LEU A 232 -8.65 -9.59 12.55
C LEU A 232 -9.98 -9.48 13.31
N GLU A 233 -10.87 -10.46 13.21
CA GLU A 233 -12.10 -10.49 14.01
C GLU A 233 -11.83 -10.81 15.49
N THR A 234 -10.75 -11.54 15.79
CA THR A 234 -10.42 -12.00 17.15
C THR A 234 -9.45 -11.05 17.87
N VAL A 235 -8.68 -10.24 17.15
CA VAL A 235 -7.65 -9.36 17.73
C VAL A 235 -8.11 -7.89 17.72
N LYS A 236 -9.12 -7.60 18.55
CA LYS A 236 -9.36 -6.25 19.12
C LYS A 236 -8.57 -6.02 20.42
N VAL A 237 -7.62 -6.90 20.73
CA VAL A 237 -6.92 -6.95 22.01
C VAL A 237 -5.42 -6.83 21.78
N PHE A 238 -4.91 -5.63 22.13
CA PHE A 238 -3.56 -5.33 22.56
C PHE A 238 -2.41 -5.49 21.56
N LEU A 239 -1.96 -4.34 21.02
CA LEU A 239 -0.53 -4.08 20.92
C LEU A 239 -0.05 -3.43 22.22
N THR A 240 0.43 -4.23 23.16
CA THR A 240 1.47 -3.79 24.10
C THR A 240 2.17 -5.04 24.63
N PHE A 241 3.44 -5.22 24.26
CA PHE A 241 4.44 -5.97 25.03
C PHE A 241 3.94 -7.23 25.77
N LYS A 242 3.68 -8.33 25.06
CA LYS A 242 3.56 -9.66 25.72
C LYS A 242 3.94 -10.86 24.84
N VAL A 243 4.86 -10.67 23.91
CA VAL A 243 5.34 -11.72 23.00
C VAL A 243 6.26 -12.74 23.72
N LYS A 244 6.83 -12.40 24.89
CA LYS A 244 7.76 -13.29 25.62
C LYS A 244 7.16 -14.60 26.17
N ASN A 245 5.87 -14.65 26.49
CA ASN A 245 5.28 -15.83 27.16
C ASN A 245 4.77 -16.91 26.19
N ILE A 246 4.16 -16.51 25.06
CA ILE A 246 3.59 -17.47 24.09
C ILE A 246 4.70 -18.23 23.34
N ILE A 247 5.81 -17.56 23.03
CA ILE A 247 6.96 -18.19 22.35
C ILE A 247 7.63 -19.25 23.25
N ARG A 248 7.73 -19.02 24.56
CA ARG A 248 8.32 -19.99 25.50
C ARG A 248 7.52 -21.28 25.59
N GLU A 249 6.19 -21.16 25.64
CA GLU A 249 5.28 -22.29 25.75
C GLU A 249 5.29 -23.15 24.47
N PHE A 250 5.36 -22.51 23.30
CA PHE A 250 5.46 -23.21 22.02
C PHE A 250 6.84 -23.85 21.78
N LYS A 251 7.94 -23.17 22.15
CA LYS A 251 9.31 -23.74 22.10
C LYS A 251 9.45 -24.99 22.98
N SER A 252 8.79 -25.01 24.14
CA SER A 252 8.74 -26.18 25.02
C SER A 252 8.02 -27.37 24.40
N GLN A 253 6.94 -27.12 23.64
CA GLN A 253 6.17 -28.19 22.99
C GLN A 253 6.89 -28.75 21.75
N VAL A 254 7.56 -27.91 20.98
CA VAL A 254 8.34 -28.35 19.80
C VAL A 254 9.61 -29.13 20.21
N GLN A 255 10.30 -28.72 21.27
CA GLN A 255 11.45 -29.49 21.79
C GLN A 255 11.08 -30.86 22.38
N GLN A 256 9.80 -31.10 22.69
CA GLN A 256 9.31 -32.42 23.11
C GLN A 256 9.02 -33.34 21.91
N LEU A 257 8.75 -32.78 20.72
CA LEU A 257 8.50 -33.54 19.49
C LEU A 257 9.81 -33.99 18.81
N ASP A 258 10.90 -33.24 18.96
CA ASP A 258 12.23 -33.59 18.42
C ASP A 258 13.03 -34.59 19.29
N ARG A 259 12.45 -35.12 20.38
CA ARG A 259 13.07 -36.13 21.26
C ARG A 259 12.43 -37.53 21.17
N CYS A 260 11.55 -37.76 20.20
CA CYS A 260 10.98 -39.06 19.88
C CYS A 260 11.56 -39.60 18.57
#